data_AF-A0A5B0RU60-F1
#
_entry.id   AF-A0A5B0RU60-F1
#
_cell.length_a   1.000
_cell.length_b   1.000
_cell.length_c   1.000
_cell.angle_alpha   90.00
_cell.angle_beta   90.00
_cell.angle_gamma   90.00
#
_symmetry.space_group_name_H-M   'P 1'
#
loop_
_entity.id
_entity.type
_entity.pdbx_description
1 polymer ?
#
loop_
_entity_poly.entity_id
_entity_poly.type
_entity_poly.pdbx_seq_one_letter_code
_entity_poly.pdbx_strand_id
1 'polypeptide(L)'
;MAGLVFFKVTSGEIDRQMRNPIRSVRWTNDGVAGGPDSIAILLAWLIGGNNYARWRSGDDKDELYREILAEFTRHGITHRERSGIIQLGR
;
A
#
# COMPACT_ATOMS: atom_id res chain seq x y z
N MET A 1 20.87 27.74 44.05
CA MET A 1 20.60 28.48 42.80
C MET A 1 21.30 27.76 41.66
N ALA A 2 20.58 26.87 40.97
CA ALA A 2 21.05 26.23 39.74
C ALA A 2 19.82 26.08 38.84
N GLY A 3 19.85 26.75 37.69
CA GLY A 3 18.78 26.68 36.70
C GLY A 3 18.85 25.37 35.92
N LEU A 4 17.69 24.86 35.53
CA LEU A 4 17.59 23.90 34.44
C LEU A 4 16.52 24.41 33.47
N VAL A 5 16.97 24.51 32.22
CA VAL A 5 16.34 25.19 31.09
C VAL A 5 15.04 24.48 30.71
N PHE A 6 13.95 25.23 30.60
CA PHE A 6 12.72 24.77 29.96
C PHE A 6 13.02 24.46 28.50
N PHE A 7 13.17 23.17 28.16
CA PHE A 7 13.22 22.74 26.77
C PHE A 7 11.81 22.89 26.20
N LYS A 8 11.60 23.95 25.42
CA LYS A 8 10.36 24.17 24.66
C LYS A 8 10.36 23.19 23.50
N VAL A 9 9.94 21.94 23.74
CA VAL A 9 9.57 21.02 22.66
C VAL A 9 8.42 21.69 21.90
N THR A 10 8.66 22.05 20.65
CA THR A 10 7.60 22.63 19.82
C THR A 10 6.67 21.51 19.32
N SER A 11 5.36 21.78 19.26
CA SER A 11 4.34 20.82 18.77
C SER A 11 4.65 20.23 17.40
N GLY A 12 5.46 20.89 16.57
CA GLY A 12 5.85 20.38 15.26
C GLY A 12 6.86 19.22 15.30
N GLU A 13 7.54 19.01 16.43
CA GLU A 13 8.58 17.97 16.57
C GLU A 13 7.99 16.64 17.04
N ILE A 14 6.98 16.69 17.91
CA ILE A 14 6.17 15.52 18.30
C ILE A 14 5.37 14.95 17.11
N ASP A 15 4.86 15.81 16.22
CA ASP A 15 4.15 15.38 14.99
C ASP A 15 5.08 14.71 13.96
N ARG A 16 6.37 15.11 13.91
CA ARG A 16 7.35 14.44 13.03
C ARG A 16 7.72 13.05 13.54
N GLN A 17 7.80 12.83 14.85
CA GLN A 17 8.09 11.53 15.43
C GLN A 17 6.90 10.56 15.40
N MET A 18 5.66 11.05 15.37
CA MET A 18 4.45 10.21 15.25
C MET A 18 4.07 9.82 13.81
N ARG A 19 4.68 10.43 12.79
CA ARG A 19 4.74 9.80 11.47
C ARG A 19 5.72 8.63 11.55
N ASN A 20 5.24 7.52 12.06
CA ASN A 20 5.74 6.23 11.63
C ASN A 20 5.56 6.26 10.10
N PRO A 21 6.64 6.37 9.27
CA PRO A 21 6.45 6.15 7.85
C PRO A 21 5.85 4.76 7.80
N ILE A 22 4.59 4.64 7.38
CA ILE A 22 3.87 3.36 7.30
C ILE A 22 4.90 2.40 6.76
N ARG A 23 5.44 1.52 7.61
CA ARG A 23 6.52 0.62 7.20
C ARG A 23 5.91 -0.08 6.02
N SER A 24 6.44 0.19 4.82
CA SER A 24 5.88 -0.27 3.57
C SER A 24 5.48 -1.72 3.78
N VAL A 25 4.17 -1.97 3.87
CA VAL A 25 3.68 -3.28 4.26
C VAL A 25 4.10 -4.20 3.13
N ARG A 26 4.96 -5.18 3.44
CA ARG A 26 5.53 -6.07 2.43
C ARG A 26 4.38 -6.69 1.64
N TRP A 27 4.54 -6.75 0.32
CA TRP A 27 3.54 -7.36 -0.57
C TRP A 27 3.39 -8.85 -0.36
N THR A 28 4.42 -9.46 0.20
CA THR A 28 4.41 -10.81 0.74
C THR A 28 4.17 -10.72 2.25
N ASN A 29 3.18 -11.46 2.75
CA ASN A 29 2.75 -11.45 4.15
C ASN A 29 1.93 -10.22 4.62
N ASP A 30 0.96 -9.78 3.81
CA ASP A 30 -0.03 -8.76 4.19
C ASP A 30 -1.48 -9.19 4.01
N GLY A 31 -1.69 -10.46 3.69
CA GLY A 31 -3.01 -11.08 3.69
C GLY A 31 -3.58 -11.21 5.10
N VAL A 32 -4.89 -11.44 5.16
CA VAL A 32 -5.56 -11.89 6.39
C VAL A 32 -5.09 -13.28 6.81
N ALA A 33 -5.26 -13.67 8.08
CA ALA A 33 -4.83 -14.98 8.55
C ALA A 33 -5.47 -16.13 7.74
N GLY A 34 -4.63 -16.94 7.09
CA GLY A 34 -5.07 -18.04 6.21
C GLY A 34 -5.50 -17.61 4.80
N GLY A 35 -5.44 -16.32 4.47
CA GLY A 35 -5.75 -15.78 3.15
C GLY A 35 -4.51 -15.54 2.28
N PRO A 36 -4.70 -15.28 0.97
CA PRO A 36 -3.62 -14.93 0.07
C PRO A 36 -3.07 -13.52 0.37
N ASP A 37 -1.78 -13.31 0.08
CA ASP A 37 -1.17 -11.97 0.14
C ASP A 37 -1.41 -11.17 -1.15
N SER A 38 -1.01 -9.91 -1.14
CA SER A 38 -1.21 -9.01 -2.28
C SER A 38 -0.50 -9.47 -3.56
N ILE A 39 0.65 -10.15 -3.47
CA ILE A 39 1.30 -10.71 -4.66
C ILE A 39 0.46 -11.83 -5.24
N ALA A 40 -0.01 -12.77 -4.40
CA ALA A 40 -0.83 -13.88 -4.85
C ALA A 40 -2.12 -13.40 -5.52
N ILE A 41 -2.82 -12.41 -4.93
CA ILE A 41 -4.05 -11.84 -5.50
C ILE A 41 -3.76 -11.12 -6.83
N LEU A 42 -2.69 -10.33 -6.90
CA LEU A 42 -2.32 -9.63 -8.13
C LEU A 42 -2.00 -10.60 -9.26
N LEU A 43 -1.25 -11.68 -8.96
CA LEU A 43 -0.94 -12.71 -9.94
C LEU A 43 -2.21 -13.45 -10.40
N ALA A 44 -3.10 -13.79 -9.48
CA ALA A 44 -4.39 -14.41 -9.80
C ALA A 44 -5.24 -13.51 -10.70
N TRP A 45 -5.27 -12.20 -10.44
CA TRP A 45 -5.97 -11.24 -11.30
C TRP A 45 -5.33 -11.14 -12.69
N LEU A 46 -3.98 -11.13 -12.78
CA LEU A 46 -3.25 -11.02 -14.06
C LEU A 46 -3.47 -12.23 -14.98
N ILE A 47 -3.50 -13.45 -14.42
CA ILE A 47 -3.76 -14.68 -15.19
C ILE A 47 -5.25 -14.86 -15.53
N GLY A 48 -6.13 -14.04 -14.96
CA GLY A 48 -7.56 -14.06 -15.23
C GLY A 48 -7.92 -13.40 -16.56
N GLY A 49 -8.65 -14.12 -17.41
CA GLY A 49 -9.21 -13.58 -18.66
C GLY A 49 -8.16 -12.90 -19.54
N ASN A 50 -8.44 -11.66 -19.97
CA ASN A 50 -7.54 -10.84 -20.80
C ASN A 50 -6.80 -9.75 -19.98
N ASN A 51 -6.72 -9.89 -18.66
CA ASN A 51 -6.23 -8.84 -17.77
C ASN A 51 -4.75 -8.52 -17.98
N TYR A 52 -3.90 -9.52 -18.23
CA TYR A 52 -2.49 -9.27 -18.57
C TYR A 52 -2.33 -8.41 -19.84
N ALA A 53 -3.14 -8.66 -20.88
CA ALA A 53 -3.07 -7.88 -22.11
C ALA A 53 -3.53 -6.43 -21.88
N ARG A 54 -4.63 -6.22 -21.14
CA ARG A 54 -5.12 -4.89 -20.71
C ARG A 54 -4.05 -4.15 -19.90
N TRP A 55 -3.43 -4.85 -18.95
CA TRP A 55 -2.32 -4.31 -18.17
C TRP A 55 -1.14 -3.92 -19.05
N ARG A 56 -0.81 -4.70 -20.08
CA ARG A 56 0.30 -4.43 -20.99
C ARG A 56 0.03 -3.32 -22.00
N SER A 57 -1.21 -3.13 -22.45
CA SER A 57 -1.55 -2.08 -23.43
C SER A 57 -1.41 -0.68 -22.83
N GLY A 58 -1.81 -0.52 -21.56
CA GLY A 58 -1.62 0.71 -20.80
C GLY A 58 -2.63 1.82 -21.08
N ASP A 59 -3.67 1.54 -21.86
CA ASP A 59 -4.64 2.55 -22.32
C ASP A 59 -5.56 3.06 -21.20
N ASP A 60 -5.89 2.22 -20.22
CA ASP A 60 -6.72 2.62 -19.07
C ASP A 60 -6.15 2.09 -17.74
N LYS A 61 -5.02 2.67 -17.32
CA LYS A 61 -4.40 2.28 -16.05
C LYS A 61 -5.29 2.58 -14.84
N ASP A 62 -6.12 3.63 -14.89
CA ASP A 62 -6.96 4.03 -13.76
C ASP A 62 -8.10 3.04 -13.49
N GLU A 63 -8.76 2.55 -14.53
CA GLU A 63 -9.74 1.46 -14.40
C GLU A 63 -9.09 0.21 -13.82
N LEU A 64 -7.94 -0.21 -14.36
CA LEU A 64 -7.23 -1.41 -13.88
C LEU A 64 -6.80 -1.29 -12.41
N TYR A 65 -6.37 -0.10 -11.97
CA TYR A 65 -6.06 0.11 -10.55
C TYR A 65 -7.30 -0.05 -9.67
N ARG A 66 -8.47 0.46 -10.10
CA ARG A 66 -9.72 0.28 -9.34
C ARG A 66 -10.11 -1.19 -9.26
N GLU A 67 -9.97 -1.94 -10.35
CA GLU A 67 -10.26 -3.38 -10.36
C GLU A 67 -9.35 -4.15 -9.41
N ILE A 68 -8.04 -3.92 -9.47
CA ILE A 68 -7.05 -4.60 -8.60
C ILE A 68 -7.31 -4.25 -7.13
N LEU A 69 -7.62 -2.98 -6.81
CA LEU A 69 -7.95 -2.56 -5.45
C LEU A 69 -9.26 -3.19 -4.95
N ALA A 70 -10.24 -3.39 -5.85
CA ALA A 70 -11.46 -4.11 -5.53
C ALA A 70 -11.18 -5.59 -5.21
N GLU A 71 -10.26 -6.24 -5.95
CA GLU A 71 -9.84 -7.61 -5.60
C GLU A 71 -9.15 -7.68 -4.24
N PHE A 72 -8.21 -6.77 -3.95
CA PHE A 72 -7.59 -6.73 -2.61
C PHE A 72 -8.64 -6.58 -1.51
N THR A 73 -9.61 -5.69 -1.71
CA THR A 73 -10.70 -5.46 -0.75
C THR A 73 -11.55 -6.72 -0.56
N ARG A 74 -11.88 -7.45 -1.63
CA ARG A 74 -12.63 -8.73 -1.55
C ARG A 74 -11.90 -9.79 -0.72
N HIS A 75 -10.57 -9.76 -0.73
CA HIS A 75 -9.72 -10.65 0.05
C HIS A 75 -9.35 -10.08 1.44
N GLY A 76 -9.94 -8.94 1.86
CA GLY A 76 -9.73 -8.35 3.18
C GLY A 76 -8.49 -7.47 3.32
N ILE A 77 -7.80 -7.17 2.21
CA ILE A 77 -6.64 -6.29 2.17
C ILE A 77 -7.11 -4.86 1.83
N THR A 78 -7.17 -3.98 2.83
CA THR A 78 -7.72 -2.61 2.69
C THR A 78 -6.68 -1.50 2.78
N HIS A 79 -5.44 -1.81 3.14
CA HIS A 79 -4.34 -0.83 3.26
C HIS A 79 -3.60 -0.56 1.94
N ARG A 80 -3.97 -1.24 0.86
CA ARG A 80 -3.32 -1.07 -0.45
C ARG A 80 -3.87 0.16 -1.17
N GLU A 81 -2.97 0.86 -1.85
CA GLU A 81 -3.30 2.06 -2.62
C GLU A 81 -2.70 1.98 -4.03
N ARG A 82 -3.25 2.80 -4.95
CA ARG A 82 -2.76 2.97 -6.32
C ARG A 82 -1.25 3.23 -6.38
N SER A 83 -0.74 4.04 -5.45
CA SER A 83 0.69 4.38 -5.32
C SER A 83 1.58 3.14 -5.16
N GLY A 84 1.12 2.15 -4.39
CA GLY A 84 1.81 0.89 -4.20
C GLY A 84 1.84 0.04 -5.47
N ILE A 85 0.73 -0.02 -6.22
CA ILE A 85 0.65 -0.83 -7.45
C ILE A 85 1.59 -0.25 -8.52
N ILE A 86 1.65 1.08 -8.64
CA ILE A 86 2.57 1.77 -9.57
C ILE A 86 4.03 1.43 -9.28
N GLN A 87 4.40 1.27 -8.01
CA GLN A 87 5.78 0.96 -7.62
C GLN A 87 6.24 -0.45 -8.07
N LEU A 88 5.32 -1.39 -8.29
CA LEU A 88 5.65 -2.73 -8.80
C LEU A 88 5.93 -2.77 -10.31
N GLY A 89 5.41 -1.80 -11.06
CA GLY A 89 5.55 -1.76 -12.52
C GLY A 89 6.72 -0.91 -13.01
N ARG A 90 7.57 -0.41 -12.11
CA ARG A 90 8.75 0.40 -12.42
C ARG A 90 10.01 -0.43 -12.59
#